data_AF-A0A259AHL5-F1
#
_entry.id   AF-A0A259AHL5-F1
#
_cell.length_a   1.000
_cell.length_b   1.000
_cell.length_c   1.000
_cell.angle_alpha   90.00
_cell.angle_beta   90.00
_cell.angle_gamma   90.00
#
_symmetry.space_group_name_H-M   'P 1'
#
loop_
_entity.id
_entity.type
_entity.pdbx_description
1 polymer ?
#
loop_
_entity_poly.entity_id
_entity_poly.type
_entity_poly.pdbx_seq_one_letter_code
_entity_poly.pdbx_strand_id
1 'polypeptide(L)'
;MQNVVIAGYARSQGFNVARLIGMIADLPQSVAGVTVNRFCGSSMQAIHMAAGQIQLGAGEVFVCAGVESMSRVPMTGFNPMPNPALYEKNHAAYMGMGDTAENVARKWQISRADQDAFALKSQQKAAKAQAEGRLKDEIVAIRINGKSV
;
A
#
# COMPACT_ATOMS: atom_id res chain seq x y z
N MET A 1 -21.49 14.83 3.16
CA MET A 1 -21.11 13.86 2.10
C MET A 1 -20.04 12.93 2.67
N GLN A 2 -20.24 11.62 2.57
CA GLN A 2 -19.26 10.61 3.00
C GLN A 2 -18.45 10.18 1.78
N ASN A 3 -17.12 10.21 1.87
CA ASN A 3 -16.22 9.92 0.75
C ASN A 3 -15.30 8.76 1.12
N VAL A 4 -15.09 7.84 0.19
CA VAL A 4 -14.19 6.68 0.35
C VAL A 4 -12.94 6.90 -0.50
N VAL A 5 -11.77 6.80 0.13
CA VAL A 5 -10.46 6.96 -0.51
C VAL A 5 -9.67 5.67 -0.29
N ILE A 6 -9.51 4.86 -1.33
CA ILE A 6 -8.77 3.59 -1.22
C ILE A 6 -7.53 3.65 -2.10
N ALA A 7 -6.37 3.38 -1.55
CA ALA A 7 -5.16 3.12 -2.31
C ALA A 7 -5.19 1.72 -2.94
N GLY A 8 -4.88 1.61 -4.23
CA GLY A 8 -4.88 0.32 -4.94
C GLY A 8 -4.09 0.33 -6.24
N TYR A 9 -3.65 -0.84 -6.67
CA TYR A 9 -2.80 -1.07 -7.84
C TYR A 9 -3.50 -1.91 -8.95
N ALA A 10 -3.00 -1.93 -10.19
CA ALA A 10 -3.75 -2.28 -11.40
C ALA A 10 -4.41 -3.70 -11.48
N ARG A 11 -5.37 -3.87 -12.42
CA ARG A 11 -6.19 -5.08 -12.74
C ARG A 11 -7.24 -5.51 -11.72
N SER A 12 -7.05 -6.57 -10.91
CA SER A 12 -8.06 -6.97 -9.91
C SER A 12 -8.27 -5.91 -8.83
N GLN A 13 -7.42 -4.88 -8.83
CA GLN A 13 -7.49 -3.68 -8.01
C GLN A 13 -7.50 -2.39 -8.88
N GLY A 14 -7.83 -2.52 -10.18
CA GLY A 14 -8.08 -1.43 -11.14
C GLY A 14 -9.54 -0.96 -11.16
N PHE A 15 -9.94 -0.25 -12.23
CA PHE A 15 -11.31 0.27 -12.44
C PHE A 15 -11.88 1.11 -11.27
N ASN A 16 -11.00 1.89 -10.61
CA ASN A 16 -11.34 2.61 -9.38
C ASN A 16 -11.88 1.66 -8.29
N VAL A 17 -11.01 0.76 -7.81
CA VAL A 17 -11.35 -0.27 -6.82
C VAL A 17 -11.96 0.32 -5.55
N ALA A 18 -11.66 1.58 -5.21
CA ALA A 18 -12.29 2.29 -4.11
C ALA A 18 -13.81 2.35 -4.25
N ARG A 19 -14.29 2.68 -5.45
CA ARG A 19 -15.72 2.74 -5.75
C ARG A 19 -16.36 1.36 -5.78
N LEU A 20 -15.67 0.38 -6.37
CA LEU A 20 -16.18 -0.99 -6.44
C LEU A 20 -16.30 -1.63 -5.05
N ILE A 21 -15.30 -1.45 -4.18
CA ILE A 21 -15.35 -1.92 -2.78
C ILE A 21 -16.51 -1.24 -2.04
N GLY A 22 -16.70 0.06 -2.22
CA GLY A 22 -17.84 0.75 -1.60
C GLY A 22 -19.19 0.16 -2.03
N MET A 23 -19.36 -0.18 -3.31
CA MET A 23 -20.57 -0.85 -3.80
C MET A 23 -20.72 -2.28 -3.25
N ILE A 24 -19.63 -3.05 -3.18
CA ILE A 24 -19.64 -4.42 -2.62
C ILE A 24 -19.96 -4.40 -1.12
N ALA A 25 -19.55 -3.34 -0.42
CA ALA A 25 -19.86 -3.12 0.99
C ALA A 25 -21.22 -2.44 1.23
N ASP A 26 -22.07 -2.39 0.19
CA ASP A 26 -23.42 -1.81 0.24
C ASP A 26 -23.47 -0.34 0.71
N LEU A 27 -22.39 0.43 0.46
CA LEU A 27 -22.42 1.87 0.72
C LEU A 27 -23.36 2.56 -0.28
N PRO A 28 -24.10 3.60 0.15
CA PRO A 28 -25.03 4.32 -0.73
C PRO A 28 -24.38 4.82 -2.02
N GLN A 29 -25.16 4.90 -3.11
CA GLN A 29 -24.64 5.38 -4.39
C GLN A 29 -24.09 6.80 -4.33
N SER A 30 -24.56 7.62 -3.39
CA SER A 30 -24.08 8.98 -3.11
C SER A 30 -22.68 9.03 -2.49
N VAL A 31 -22.14 7.91 -2.01
CA VAL A 31 -20.77 7.84 -1.44
C VAL A 31 -19.75 7.80 -2.58
N ALA A 32 -18.94 8.86 -2.71
CA ALA A 32 -17.89 8.90 -3.72
C ALA A 32 -16.76 7.91 -3.39
N GLY A 33 -16.04 7.45 -4.43
CA GLY A 33 -14.91 6.55 -4.29
C GLY A 33 -13.76 6.98 -5.21
N VAL A 34 -12.53 7.08 -4.69
CA VAL A 34 -11.35 7.38 -5.52
C VAL A 34 -10.19 6.45 -5.19
N THR A 35 -9.56 5.92 -6.26
CA THR A 35 -8.32 5.14 -6.18
C THR A 35 -7.11 6.00 -6.48
N VAL A 36 -6.12 5.95 -5.58
CA VAL A 36 -4.89 6.75 -5.68
C VAL A 36 -3.67 5.85 -5.70
N ASN A 37 -2.69 6.23 -6.53
CA ASN A 37 -1.41 5.55 -6.63
C ASN A 37 -0.27 6.55 -6.39
N ARG A 38 0.50 6.31 -5.33
CA ARG A 38 1.75 6.97 -4.96
C ARG A 38 2.78 5.91 -4.54
N PHE A 39 2.88 4.81 -5.28
CA PHE A 39 3.75 3.67 -4.97
C PHE A 39 3.55 3.19 -3.52
N CYS A 40 4.63 2.85 -2.80
CA CYS A 40 4.58 2.39 -1.41
C CYS A 40 3.90 3.38 -0.45
N GLY A 41 3.75 4.65 -0.84
CA GLY A 41 3.11 5.71 -0.04
C GLY A 41 1.62 5.90 -0.32
N SER A 42 0.97 5.01 -1.07
CA SER A 42 -0.40 5.22 -1.54
C SER A 42 -1.44 5.31 -0.41
N SER A 43 -1.37 4.43 0.59
CA SER A 43 -2.32 4.44 1.73
C SER A 43 -2.16 5.70 2.58
N MET A 44 -0.91 6.13 2.82
CA MET A 44 -0.63 7.41 3.49
C MET A 44 -1.11 8.60 2.67
N GLN A 45 -0.98 8.56 1.35
CA GLN A 45 -1.53 9.59 0.47
C GLN A 45 -3.06 9.68 0.58
N ALA A 46 -3.76 8.54 0.66
CA ALA A 46 -5.20 8.51 0.87
C ALA A 46 -5.60 9.22 2.17
N ILE A 47 -4.86 8.98 3.26
CA ILE A 47 -5.06 9.66 4.55
C ILE A 47 -4.80 11.17 4.44
N HIS A 48 -3.69 11.58 3.82
CA HIS A 48 -3.38 13.00 3.63
C HIS A 48 -4.44 13.74 2.81
N MET A 49 -4.96 13.10 1.77
CA MET A 49 -6.06 13.66 0.98
C MET A 49 -7.32 13.83 1.82
N ALA A 50 -7.74 12.80 2.56
CA ALA A 50 -8.88 12.89 3.44
C ALA A 50 -8.73 14.00 4.50
N ALA A 51 -7.58 14.05 5.18
CA ALA A 51 -7.29 15.08 6.17
C ALA A 51 -7.38 16.49 5.58
N GLY A 52 -6.80 16.71 4.39
CA GLY A 52 -6.88 17.99 3.68
C GLY A 52 -8.31 18.36 3.27
N GLN A 53 -9.11 17.39 2.80
CA GLN A 53 -10.50 17.63 2.42
C GLN A 53 -11.37 17.99 3.64
N ILE A 54 -11.17 17.33 4.78
CA ILE A 54 -11.83 17.70 6.04
C ILE A 54 -11.43 19.13 6.44
N GLN A 55 -10.14 19.45 6.39
CA GLN A 55 -9.63 20.77 6.78
C GLN A 55 -10.19 21.91 5.91
N LEU A 56 -10.46 21.65 4.63
CA LEU A 56 -11.06 22.62 3.71
C LEU A 56 -12.60 22.69 3.79
N GLY A 57 -13.23 21.89 4.66
CA GLY A 57 -14.69 21.79 4.73
C GLY A 57 -15.33 21.11 3.51
N ALA A 58 -14.54 20.38 2.71
CA ALA A 58 -15.00 19.70 1.49
C ALA A 58 -15.61 18.31 1.76
N GLY A 59 -15.61 17.87 3.01
CA GLY A 59 -16.31 16.70 3.49
C GLY A 59 -16.19 16.54 5.00
N GLU A 60 -17.03 15.71 5.58
CA GLU A 60 -17.11 15.56 7.05
C GLU A 60 -16.50 14.24 7.53
N VAL A 61 -16.66 13.18 6.73
CA VAL A 61 -16.21 11.83 7.09
C VAL A 61 -15.64 11.15 5.85
N PHE A 62 -14.46 10.56 6.03
CA PHE A 62 -13.75 9.85 4.99
C PHE A 62 -13.34 8.45 5.48
N VAL A 63 -13.45 7.45 4.61
CA VAL A 63 -12.89 6.12 4.86
C VAL A 63 -11.62 5.99 4.05
N CYS A 64 -10.49 5.76 4.73
CA CYS A 64 -9.19 5.55 4.09
C CYS A 64 -8.78 4.08 4.21
N ALA A 65 -8.42 3.46 3.10
CA ALA A 65 -7.91 2.09 3.09
C ALA A 65 -6.78 1.92 2.06
N GLY A 66 -6.05 0.81 2.16
CA GLY A 66 -5.11 0.36 1.15
C GLY A 66 -5.33 -1.11 0.86
N VAL A 67 -5.33 -1.50 -0.42
CA VAL A 67 -5.41 -2.89 -0.84
C VAL A 67 -4.27 -3.19 -1.81
N GLU A 68 -3.63 -4.33 -1.62
CA GLU A 68 -2.56 -4.83 -2.49
C GLU A 68 -2.66 -6.35 -2.61
N SER A 69 -2.54 -6.88 -3.83
CA SER A 69 -2.53 -8.33 -4.09
C SER A 69 -1.38 -8.69 -5.02
N MET A 70 -0.16 -8.74 -4.47
CA MET A 70 1.05 -9.02 -5.26
C MET A 70 1.06 -10.43 -5.87
N SER A 71 0.38 -11.40 -5.25
CA SER A 71 0.24 -12.75 -5.80
C SER A 71 -0.62 -12.80 -7.07
N ARG A 72 -1.50 -11.82 -7.27
CA ARG A 72 -2.38 -11.72 -8.45
C ARG A 72 -1.89 -10.68 -9.45
N VAL A 73 -1.22 -9.62 -8.97
CA VAL A 73 -0.75 -8.50 -9.76
C VAL A 73 0.72 -8.26 -9.40
N PRO A 74 1.67 -8.61 -10.28
CA PRO A 74 3.08 -8.36 -10.03
C PRO A 74 3.39 -6.89 -9.77
N MET A 75 4.47 -6.60 -9.04
CA MET A 75 4.83 -5.24 -8.59
C MET A 75 4.93 -4.20 -9.73
N THR A 76 5.35 -4.61 -10.92
CA THR A 76 5.48 -3.74 -12.11
C THR A 76 4.25 -3.80 -13.01
N GLY A 77 3.19 -4.46 -12.57
CA GLY A 77 2.05 -4.85 -13.40
C GLY A 77 2.43 -5.89 -14.46
N PHE A 78 1.58 -6.01 -15.48
CA PHE A 78 1.71 -7.03 -16.53
C PHE A 78 2.38 -6.54 -17.81
N ASN A 79 2.41 -5.22 -18.02
CA ASN A 79 2.97 -4.61 -19.21
C ASN A 79 3.75 -3.33 -18.85
N PRO A 80 4.88 -3.46 -18.12
CA PRO A 80 5.71 -2.31 -17.80
C PRO A 80 6.33 -1.75 -19.10
N MET A 81 5.96 -0.53 -19.45
CA MET A 81 6.48 0.18 -20.62
C MET A 81 7.13 1.50 -20.17
N PRO A 82 8.36 1.45 -19.62
CA PRO A 82 9.10 2.66 -19.27
C PRO A 82 9.44 3.47 -20.52
N ASN A 83 9.44 4.79 -20.42
CA ASN A 83 9.85 5.68 -21.51
C ASN A 83 11.37 5.53 -21.77
N PRO A 84 11.81 5.08 -22.97
CA PRO A 84 13.23 4.89 -23.29
C PRO A 84 14.06 6.17 -23.23
N ALA A 85 13.53 7.30 -23.71
CA ALA A 85 14.24 8.57 -23.70
C ALA A 85 14.48 9.08 -22.26
N LEU A 86 13.56 8.79 -21.33
CA LEU A 86 13.80 9.07 -19.91
C LEU A 86 14.87 8.16 -19.33
N TYR A 87 14.91 6.89 -19.73
CA TYR A 87 15.95 5.96 -19.30
C TYR A 87 17.33 6.48 -19.70
N GLU A 88 17.52 6.86 -20.96
CA GLU A 88 18.79 7.42 -21.46
C GLU A 88 19.23 8.68 -20.70
N LYS A 89 18.28 9.57 -20.38
CA LYS A 89 18.57 10.81 -19.64
C LYS A 89 18.83 10.57 -18.15
N ASN A 90 18.14 9.61 -17.55
CA ASN A 90 18.20 9.33 -16.12
C ASN A 90 17.91 7.86 -15.83
N HIS A 91 18.97 7.05 -15.88
CA HIS A 91 18.90 5.61 -15.61
C HIS A 91 18.32 5.33 -14.21
N ALA A 92 18.56 6.20 -13.23
CA ALA A 92 18.09 6.04 -11.86
C ALA A 92 16.56 6.13 -11.72
N ALA A 93 15.85 6.73 -12.70
CA ALA A 93 14.40 6.84 -12.69
C ALA A 93 13.68 5.48 -12.69
N TYR A 94 14.35 4.43 -13.20
CA TYR A 94 13.82 3.07 -13.27
C TYR A 94 14.68 2.05 -12.51
N MET A 95 15.52 2.53 -11.58
CA MET A 95 16.39 1.66 -10.78
C MET A 95 15.58 0.71 -9.90
N GLY A 96 16.02 -0.54 -9.80
CA GLY A 96 15.41 -1.54 -8.94
C GLY A 96 15.50 -1.15 -7.46
N MET A 97 14.48 -1.49 -6.67
CA MET A 97 14.46 -1.16 -5.23
C MET A 97 15.55 -1.89 -4.43
N GLY A 98 16.00 -3.06 -4.90
CA GLY A 98 17.16 -3.74 -4.34
C GLY A 98 18.45 -2.94 -4.57
N ASP A 99 18.67 -2.45 -5.79
CA ASP A 99 19.86 -1.66 -6.13
C ASP A 99 19.90 -0.33 -5.36
N THR A 100 18.74 0.31 -5.15
CA THR A 100 18.68 1.52 -4.32
C THR A 100 19.01 1.21 -2.86
N ALA A 101 18.55 0.07 -2.31
CA ALA A 101 18.89 -0.37 -0.97
C ALA A 101 20.40 -0.66 -0.83
N GLU A 102 20.99 -1.33 -1.83
CA GLU A 102 22.43 -1.59 -1.91
C GLU A 102 23.26 -0.30 -1.98
N ASN A 103 22.77 0.72 -2.69
CA ASN A 103 23.40 2.05 -2.70
C ASN A 103 23.40 2.69 -1.30
N VAL A 104 22.30 2.58 -0.55
CA VAL A 104 22.22 3.07 0.84
C VAL A 104 23.19 2.31 1.73
N ALA A 105 23.20 0.97 1.64
CA ALA A 105 24.09 0.12 2.42
C ALA A 105 25.57 0.47 2.18
N ARG A 106 25.98 0.62 0.91
CA ARG A 106 27.35 1.05 0.57
C ARG A 106 27.66 2.46 1.05
N LYS A 107 26.77 3.42 0.82
CA LYS A 107 27.01 4.83 1.18
C LYS A 107 27.24 5.01 2.68
N TRP A 108 26.49 4.29 3.50
CA TRP A 108 26.55 4.41 4.95
C TRP A 108 27.28 3.24 5.62
N GLN A 109 27.98 2.41 4.84
CA GLN A 109 28.77 1.27 5.32
C GLN A 109 27.99 0.34 6.26
N ILE A 110 26.72 0.06 5.93
CA ILE A 110 25.84 -0.79 6.73
C ILE A 110 26.21 -2.26 6.47
N SER A 111 26.83 -2.89 7.46
CA SER A 111 27.35 -4.25 7.31
C SER A 111 26.22 -5.27 7.11
N ARG A 112 26.53 -6.40 6.46
CA ARG A 112 25.58 -7.51 6.33
C ARG A 112 25.12 -8.04 7.70
N ALA A 113 26.04 -8.07 8.68
CA ALA A 113 25.73 -8.49 10.03
C ALA A 113 24.70 -7.55 10.70
N ASP A 114 24.81 -6.24 10.51
CA ASP A 114 23.84 -5.28 11.04
C ASP A 114 22.46 -5.40 10.38
N GLN A 115 22.44 -5.62 9.05
CA GLN A 115 21.20 -5.87 8.30
C GLN A 115 20.50 -7.14 8.80
N ASP A 116 21.24 -8.24 8.98
CA ASP A 116 20.71 -9.51 9.50
C ASP A 116 20.23 -9.36 10.95
N ALA A 117 20.98 -8.67 11.80
CA ALA A 117 20.59 -8.41 13.19
C ALA A 117 19.29 -7.60 13.27
N PHE A 118 19.12 -6.59 12.40
CA PHE A 118 17.88 -5.84 12.29
C PHE A 118 16.71 -6.72 11.82
N ALA A 119 16.92 -7.53 10.78
CA ALA A 119 15.90 -8.44 10.23
C ALA A 119 15.44 -9.47 11.27
N LEU A 120 16.37 -10.10 12.00
CA LEU A 120 16.08 -11.03 13.08
C LEU A 120 15.25 -10.37 14.19
N LYS A 121 15.68 -9.17 14.62
CA LYS A 121 14.97 -8.41 15.65
C LYS A 121 13.55 -8.04 15.21
N SER A 122 13.36 -7.73 13.93
CA SER A 122 12.03 -7.46 13.36
C SER A 122 11.12 -8.68 13.47
N GLN A 123 11.60 -9.85 13.03
CA GLN A 123 10.83 -11.11 13.10
C GLN A 123 10.50 -11.51 14.54
N GLN A 124 11.46 -11.39 15.46
CA GLN A 124 11.24 -11.67 16.89
C GLN A 124 10.15 -10.76 17.49
N LYS A 125 10.15 -9.46 17.14
CA LYS A 125 9.12 -8.52 17.59
C LYS A 125 7.74 -8.90 17.05
N ALA A 126 7.65 -9.23 15.76
CA ALA A 126 6.40 -9.62 15.13
C ALA A 126 5.83 -10.90 15.78
N ALA A 127 6.64 -11.95 15.89
CA ALA A 127 6.24 -13.21 16.52
C ALA A 127 5.79 -13.01 17.98
N LYS A 128 6.54 -12.21 18.76
CA LYS A 128 6.16 -11.86 20.12
C LYS A 128 4.83 -11.12 20.18
N ALA A 129 4.63 -10.12 19.32
CA ALA A 129 3.39 -9.34 19.31
C ALA A 129 2.16 -10.19 18.95
N GLN A 130 2.33 -11.16 18.04
CA GLN A 130 1.30 -12.14 17.71
C GLN A 130 1.00 -13.08 18.86
N ALA A 131 2.04 -13.66 19.49
CA ALA A 131 1.86 -14.56 20.63
C ALA A 131 1.20 -13.89 21.85
N GLU A 132 1.47 -12.60 22.05
CA GLU A 132 0.86 -11.78 23.10
C GLU A 132 -0.53 -11.22 22.71
N GLY A 133 -1.01 -11.48 21.49
CA GLY A 133 -2.31 -11.00 21.02
C GLY A 133 -2.40 -9.47 20.87
N ARG A 134 -1.27 -8.78 20.70
CA ARG A 134 -1.20 -7.31 20.67
C ARG A 134 -1.88 -6.69 19.45
N LEU A 135 -2.11 -7.48 18.41
CA LEU A 135 -2.73 -7.05 17.15
C LEU A 135 -4.18 -7.57 17.03
N LYS A 136 -4.75 -8.14 18.09
CA LYS A 136 -6.09 -8.75 18.06
C LYS A 136 -7.20 -7.75 17.69
N ASP A 137 -7.00 -6.48 18.07
CA ASP A 137 -8.00 -5.42 17.89
C ASP A 137 -7.90 -4.76 16.50
N GLU A 138 -6.78 -4.97 15.78
CA GLU A 138 -6.50 -4.37 14.47
C GLU A 138 -6.53 -5.38 13.31
N ILE A 139 -6.32 -6.68 13.57
CA ILE A 139 -6.39 -7.73 12.56
C ILE A 139 -7.81 -8.32 12.50
N VAL A 140 -8.48 -8.13 11.36
CA VAL A 140 -9.76 -8.77 11.06
C VAL A 140 -9.51 -10.02 10.20
N ALA A 141 -9.95 -11.18 10.68
CA ALA A 141 -9.74 -12.43 9.97
C ALA A 141 -10.59 -12.55 8.69
N ILE A 142 -10.00 -13.05 7.60
CA ILE A 142 -10.69 -13.22 6.32
C ILE A 142 -11.31 -14.62 6.27
N ARG A 143 -12.52 -14.75 5.75
CA ARG A 143 -13.18 -16.05 5.57
C ARG A 143 -13.12 -16.51 4.12
N ILE A 144 -12.56 -17.69 3.88
CA ILE A 144 -12.55 -18.37 2.57
C ILE A 144 -13.27 -19.71 2.74
N ASN A 145 -14.35 -19.92 1.97
CA ASN A 145 -15.15 -21.16 2.00
C ASN A 145 -15.59 -21.57 3.44
N GLY A 146 -16.00 -20.58 4.25
CA GLY A 146 -16.42 -20.81 5.63
C GLY A 146 -15.28 -21.04 6.63
N LYS A 147 -14.02 -21.07 6.20
CA LYS A 147 -12.84 -21.20 7.06
C LYS A 147 -12.17 -19.84 7.24
N SER A 148 -11.75 -19.54 8.46
CA SER A 148 -10.90 -18.39 8.73
C SER A 148 -9.51 -18.66 8.19
N VAL A 149 -8.93 -17.71 7.46
CA VAL A 149 -7.55 -17.70 6.98
C VAL A 149 -6.82 -16.45 7.47
#